data_AF-A0A9D7KJG7-F1
#
_entry.id   AF-A0A9D7KJG7-F1
#
_cell.length_a   1.000
_cell.length_b   1.000
_cell.length_c   1.000
_cell.angle_alpha   90.00
_cell.angle_beta   90.00
_cell.angle_gamma   90.00
#
_symmetry.space_group_name_H-M   'P 1'
#
loop_
_entity.id
_entity.type
_entity.pdbx_description
1 polymer ?
#
loop_
_entity_poly.entity_id
_entity_poly.type
_entity_poly.pdbx_seq_one_letter_code
_entity_poly.pdbx_strand_id
1 'polypeptide(L)'
;MFFIGIDPIKIISNRGLSLKISDSDGEETREQNIFDYLKEELHTRNHPTLEELPSFTGGTVGYLAYENISLIEKKLKFDSSVDDQYDSILGVYDTVLAFDHYKHQVIIITNVAVTEGLILKICIRKPNKRLKN
;
A
#
# COMPACT_ATOMS: atom_id res chain seq x y z
N MET A 1 -6.88 0.23 16.83
CA MET A 1 -7.09 -0.63 15.66
C MET A 1 -5.72 -1.09 15.16
N PHE A 2 -5.59 -2.33 14.74
CA PHE A 2 -4.37 -2.89 14.13
C PHE A 2 -4.68 -3.34 12.69
N PHE A 3 -3.72 -3.25 11.77
CA PHE A 3 -3.93 -3.56 10.36
C PHE A 3 -2.89 -4.55 9.84
N ILE A 4 -3.30 -5.46 8.97
CA ILE A 4 -2.44 -6.39 8.26
C ILE A 4 -2.75 -6.30 6.76
N GLY A 5 -1.77 -5.92 5.95
CA GLY A 5 -1.84 -6.06 4.49
C GLY A 5 -1.55 -7.51 4.09
N ILE A 6 -2.35 -8.08 3.22
CA ILE A 6 -2.17 -9.45 2.71
C ILE A 6 -1.90 -9.37 1.22
N ASP A 7 -0.87 -10.08 0.77
CA ASP A 7 -0.51 -10.30 -0.63
C ASP A 7 -0.49 -9.00 -1.45
N PRO A 8 0.63 -8.24 -1.38
CA PRO A 8 0.72 -6.99 -2.11
C PRO A 8 0.61 -7.26 -3.61
N ILE A 9 -0.31 -6.58 -4.28
CA ILE A 9 -0.48 -6.70 -5.74
C ILE A 9 0.74 -6.15 -6.48
N LYS A 10 1.39 -5.14 -5.89
CA LYS A 10 2.53 -4.45 -6.47
C LYS A 10 3.51 -4.09 -5.36
N ILE A 11 4.80 -4.28 -5.61
CA ILE A 11 5.89 -3.88 -4.74
C ILE A 11 6.72 -2.83 -5.49
N ILE A 12 6.89 -1.67 -4.87
CA ILE A 12 7.63 -0.53 -5.38
C ILE A 12 8.86 -0.37 -4.49
N SER A 13 10.04 -0.40 -5.09
CA SER A 13 11.31 -0.24 -4.38
C SER A 13 12.19 0.75 -5.13
N ASN A 14 13.04 1.49 -4.44
CA ASN A 14 13.96 2.42 -5.11
C ASN A 14 15.36 2.41 -4.52
N ARG A 15 16.31 2.83 -5.34
CA ARG A 15 17.65 3.23 -4.94
C ARG A 15 18.03 4.49 -5.72
N GLY A 16 18.07 5.62 -5.04
CA GLY A 16 18.14 6.94 -5.68
C GLY A 16 17.02 7.10 -6.71
N LEU A 17 17.40 7.39 -7.96
CA LEU A 17 16.48 7.57 -9.09
C LEU A 17 16.11 6.25 -9.78
N SER A 18 16.73 5.13 -9.43
CA SER A 18 16.37 3.83 -9.98
C SER A 18 15.19 3.27 -9.19
N LEU A 19 14.04 3.18 -9.85
CA LEU A 19 12.80 2.64 -9.32
C LEU A 19 12.58 1.24 -9.89
N LYS A 20 12.37 0.26 -9.03
CA LYS A 20 12.03 -1.12 -9.37
C LYS A 20 10.61 -1.43 -8.92
N ILE A 21 9.77 -1.81 -9.87
CA ILE A 21 8.36 -2.14 -9.68
C ILE A 21 8.18 -3.61 -9.98
N SER A 22 7.66 -4.39 -9.03
CA SER A 22 7.30 -5.79 -9.21
C SER A 22 5.79 -5.92 -9.10
N ASP A 23 5.15 -6.42 -10.15
CA ASP A 23 3.71 -6.69 -10.22
C ASP A 23 3.49 -8.14 -10.71
N SER A 24 2.24 -8.59 -10.86
CA SER A 24 1.91 -9.90 -11.43
C SER A 24 2.42 -10.10 -12.86
N ASP A 25 2.58 -8.99 -13.60
CA ASP A 25 3.04 -8.98 -15.00
C ASP A 25 4.57 -9.06 -15.14
N GLY A 26 5.31 -8.93 -14.03
CA GLY A 26 6.76 -9.04 -13.99
C GLY A 26 7.46 -7.90 -13.24
N GLU A 27 8.78 -7.84 -13.39
CA GLU A 27 9.61 -6.78 -12.82
C GLU A 27 9.94 -5.74 -13.90
N GLU A 28 9.69 -4.47 -13.57
CA GLU A 28 10.03 -3.30 -14.36
C GLU A 28 11.03 -2.43 -13.61
N THR A 29 12.00 -1.86 -14.33
CA THR A 29 12.90 -0.84 -13.78
C THR A 29 12.76 0.45 -14.58
N ARG A 30 12.57 1.56 -13.88
CA ARG A 30 12.47 2.92 -14.44
C ARG A 30 13.50 3.83 -13.78
N GLU A 31 13.98 4.83 -14.51
CA GLU A 31 14.68 5.95 -13.89
C GLU A 31 13.68 7.09 -13.64
N GLN A 32 13.14 7.16 -12.44
CA GLN A 32 12.17 8.17 -12.02
C GLN A 32 12.24 8.38 -10.50
N ASN A 33 11.93 9.59 -10.05
CA ASN A 33 11.79 9.88 -8.63
C ASN A 33 10.59 9.11 -8.04
N ILE A 34 10.81 8.39 -6.93
CA ILE A 34 9.77 7.62 -6.24
C ILE A 34 8.58 8.50 -5.83
N PHE A 35 8.79 9.76 -5.44
CA PHE A 35 7.70 10.64 -5.03
C PHE A 35 6.77 11.01 -6.19
N ASP A 36 7.34 11.22 -7.38
CA ASP A 36 6.55 11.50 -8.59
C ASP A 36 5.73 10.27 -8.99
N TYR A 37 6.36 9.09 -8.97
CA TYR A 37 5.68 7.82 -9.25
C TYR A 37 4.56 7.52 -8.25
N LEU A 38 4.80 7.71 -6.95
CA LEU A 38 3.78 7.51 -5.92
C LEU A 38 2.59 8.46 -6.10
N LYS A 39 2.84 9.70 -6.52
CA LYS A 39 1.77 10.65 -6.80
C LYS A 39 0.88 10.17 -7.95
N GLU A 40 1.48 9.67 -9.03
CA GLU A 40 0.75 9.09 -10.17
C GLU A 40 -0.08 7.87 -9.73
N GLU A 41 0.53 6.93 -9.00
CA GLU A 41 -0.15 5.71 -8.54
C GLU A 41 -1.33 6.02 -7.60
N LEU A 42 -1.16 6.96 -6.66
CA LEU A 42 -2.23 7.39 -5.75
C LEU A 42 -3.38 8.09 -6.48
N HIS A 43 -3.10 8.77 -7.59
CA HIS A 43 -4.17 9.36 -8.43
C HIS A 43 -4.99 8.30 -9.17
N THR A 44 -4.37 7.18 -9.56
CA THR A 44 -5.08 6.08 -10.23
C THR A 44 -6.00 5.31 -9.28
N ARG A 45 -5.64 5.22 -8.00
CA ARG A 45 -6.37 4.42 -7.00
C ARG A 45 -7.03 5.32 -5.95
N ASN A 46 -8.17 5.92 -6.31
CA ASN A 46 -9.00 6.67 -5.37
C ASN A 46 -10.16 5.81 -4.87
N HIS A 47 -10.27 5.64 -3.55
CA HIS A 47 -11.38 4.91 -2.92
C HIS A 47 -12.25 5.86 -2.10
N PRO A 48 -13.57 5.64 -2.03
CA PRO A 48 -14.45 6.46 -1.21
C PRO A 48 -14.17 6.22 0.28
N THR A 49 -14.16 7.30 1.07
CA THR A 49 -14.19 7.20 2.53
C THR A 49 -15.62 6.95 2.97
N LEU A 50 -15.86 5.88 3.72
CA LEU A 50 -17.17 5.53 4.27
C LEU A 50 -17.10 5.56 5.79
N GLU A 51 -18.07 6.21 6.45
CA GLU A 51 -18.09 6.36 7.92
C GLU A 51 -18.12 5.02 8.67
N GLU A 52 -18.67 3.98 8.05
CA GLU A 52 -18.79 2.65 8.65
C GLU A 52 -17.49 1.83 8.58
N LEU A 53 -16.52 2.25 7.76
CA LEU A 53 -15.26 1.54 7.57
C LEU A 53 -14.14 2.12 8.46
N PRO A 54 -13.13 1.31 8.80
CA PRO A 54 -11.89 1.79 9.39
C PRO A 54 -11.23 2.91 8.57
N SER A 55 -10.40 3.71 9.24
CA SER A 55 -9.63 4.79 8.59
C SER A 55 -8.67 4.32 7.49
N PHE A 56 -8.30 3.04 7.49
CA PHE A 56 -7.46 2.43 6.47
C PHE A 56 -8.18 1.23 5.86
N THR A 57 -8.50 1.33 4.57
CA THR A 57 -9.27 0.33 3.83
C THR A 57 -8.45 -0.38 2.77
N GLY A 58 -7.18 0.00 2.58
CA GLY A 58 -6.31 -0.44 1.49
C GLY A 58 -5.43 0.71 1.01
N GLY A 59 -4.46 0.39 0.15
CA GLY A 59 -3.54 1.37 -0.44
C GLY A 59 -2.07 0.99 -0.26
N THR A 60 -1.20 1.99 -0.40
CA THR A 60 0.25 1.81 -0.37
C THR A 60 0.80 1.90 1.05
N VAL A 61 1.54 0.88 1.48
CA VAL A 61 2.15 0.78 2.81
C VAL A 61 3.56 0.24 2.70
N GLY A 62 4.49 0.81 3.46
CA GLY A 62 5.86 0.30 3.58
C GLY A 62 6.76 1.29 4.27
N TYR A 63 8.03 1.32 3.89
CA TYR A 63 9.02 2.23 4.46
C TYR A 63 9.63 3.13 3.38
N LEU A 64 9.96 4.36 3.79
CA LEU A 64 10.78 5.31 3.06
C LEU A 64 12.00 5.61 3.92
N ALA A 65 13.20 5.28 3.46
CA ALA A 65 14.42 5.60 4.18
C ALA A 65 14.79 7.07 4.04
N TYR A 66 15.69 7.50 4.92
CA TYR A 66 16.11 8.90 5.06
C TYR A 66 16.82 9.41 3.80
N GLU A 67 17.55 8.54 3.11
CA GLU A 67 18.35 8.77 1.93
C GLU A 67 17.54 9.40 0.78
N ASN A 68 16.24 9.12 0.72
CA ASN A 68 15.31 9.73 -0.24
C ASN A 68 15.23 11.26 -0.13
N ILE A 69 15.66 11.88 0.97
CA ILE A 69 15.74 13.35 1.08
C ILE A 69 16.64 13.96 0.00
N SER A 70 17.65 13.21 -0.49
CA SER A 70 18.50 13.64 -1.60
C SER A 70 17.76 13.80 -2.93
N LEU A 71 16.61 13.13 -3.09
CA LEU A 71 15.73 13.26 -4.26
C LEU A 71 14.95 14.57 -4.25
N ILE A 72 14.79 15.19 -3.08
CA ILE A 72 14.08 16.46 -2.88
C ILE A 72 15.10 17.60 -2.83
N GLU A 73 16.19 17.43 -2.08
CA GLU A 73 17.19 18.47 -1.80
C GLU A 73 18.54 18.17 -2.47
N LYS A 74 18.79 18.83 -3.60
CA LYS A 74 20.00 18.62 -4.45
C LYS A 74 21.35 18.85 -3.73
N LYS A 75 21.34 19.57 -2.61
CA LYS A 75 22.56 19.88 -1.83
C LYS A 75 23.02 18.70 -0.97
N LEU A 76 22.14 17.77 -0.65
CA LEU A 76 22.44 16.58 0.14
C LEU A 76 22.73 15.42 -0.81
N LYS A 77 23.91 14.81 -0.67
CA LYS A 77 24.30 13.60 -1.40
C LYS A 77 24.71 12.55 -0.39
N PHE A 78 24.08 11.38 -0.47
CA PHE A 78 24.47 10.21 0.30
C PHE A 78 25.31 9.30 -0.58
N ASP A 79 26.39 8.78 -0.03
CA ASP A 79 27.20 7.77 -0.70
C ASP A 79 26.52 6.42 -0.50
N SER A 80 25.81 5.96 -1.53
CA SER A 80 24.97 4.76 -1.48
C SER A 80 25.78 3.45 -1.59
N SER A 81 27.10 3.50 -1.37
CA SER A 81 28.04 2.42 -1.67
C SER A 81 28.19 1.36 -0.58
N VAL A 82 27.51 1.50 0.57
CA VAL A 82 27.83 0.69 1.76
C VAL A 82 26.79 -0.41 2.09
N ASP A 83 25.58 -0.37 1.53
CA ASP A 83 24.57 -1.39 1.82
C ASP A 83 23.81 -1.83 0.55
N ASP A 84 23.50 -3.11 0.46
CA ASP A 84 22.72 -3.73 -0.65
C ASP A 84 21.20 -3.52 -0.45
N GLN A 85 20.82 -2.68 0.52
CA GLN A 85 19.43 -2.37 0.84
C GLN A 85 18.85 -1.32 -0.11
N TYR A 86 17.54 -1.45 -0.38
CA TYR A 86 16.76 -0.43 -1.08
C TYR A 86 16.51 0.76 -0.15
N ASP A 87 16.52 1.97 -0.71
CA ASP A 87 16.18 3.19 0.02
C ASP A 87 14.69 3.19 0.42
N SER A 88 13.83 2.47 -0.29
CA SER A 88 12.42 2.28 0.09
C SER A 88 11.90 0.96 -0.41
N ILE A 89 10.92 0.40 0.32
CA ILE A 89 10.05 -0.68 -0.17
C ILE A 89 8.63 -0.39 0.28
N LEU A 90 7.72 -0.33 -0.69
CA LEU A 90 6.31 -0.01 -0.53
C LEU A 90 5.47 -1.09 -1.22
N GLY A 91 4.55 -1.72 -0.50
CA GLY A 91 3.56 -2.64 -1.06
C GLY A 91 2.23 -1.94 -1.29
N VAL A 92 1.58 -2.21 -2.42
CA VAL A 92 0.20 -1.80 -2.69
C VAL A 92 -0.71 -2.96 -2.29
N TYR A 93 -1.67 -2.69 -1.41
CA TYR A 93 -2.56 -3.71 -0.86
C TYR A 93 -4.02 -3.40 -1.16
N ASP A 94 -4.67 -4.28 -1.91
CA ASP A 94 -6.12 -4.23 -2.11
C ASP A 94 -6.87 -4.96 -0.98
N THR A 95 -6.22 -5.92 -0.31
CA THR A 95 -6.80 -6.66 0.83
C THR A 95 -6.11 -6.30 2.14
N VAL A 96 -6.90 -5.84 3.11
CA VAL A 96 -6.45 -5.47 4.45
C VAL A 96 -7.34 -6.12 5.51
N LEU A 97 -6.68 -6.66 6.54
CA LEU A 97 -7.31 -7.14 7.75
C LEU A 97 -7.24 -6.04 8.81
N ALA A 98 -8.38 -5.54 9.29
CA ALA A 98 -8.44 -4.58 10.38
C ALA A 98 -8.94 -5.26 11.66
N PHE A 99 -8.12 -5.25 12.71
CA PHE A 99 -8.46 -5.76 14.03
C PHE A 99 -8.85 -4.61 14.97
N ASP A 100 -10.11 -4.62 15.39
CA ASP A 100 -10.63 -3.71 16.39
C ASP A 100 -10.50 -4.37 17.78
N HIS A 101 -9.43 -3.98 18.49
CA HIS A 101 -9.14 -4.48 19.83
C HIS A 101 -10.18 -4.07 20.87
N TYR A 102 -11.00 -3.05 20.61
CA TYR A 102 -12.02 -2.62 21.57
C TYR A 102 -13.28 -3.47 21.43
N LYS A 103 -13.68 -3.79 20.19
CA LYS A 103 -14.87 -4.61 19.88
C LYS A 103 -14.58 -6.11 19.75
N HIS A 104 -13.32 -6.53 19.86
CA HIS A 104 -12.86 -7.91 19.65
C HIS A 104 -13.33 -8.50 18.30
N GLN A 105 -13.23 -7.70 17.23
CA GLN A 105 -13.67 -8.10 15.89
C GLN A 105 -12.55 -7.96 14.86
N VAL A 106 -12.57 -8.84 13.88
CA VAL A 106 -11.74 -8.78 12.67
C VAL A 106 -12.63 -8.35 11.51
N ILE A 107 -12.22 -7.30 10.82
CA ILE A 107 -12.87 -6.80 9.61
C ILE A 107 -11.94 -7.12 8.44
N ILE A 108 -12.46 -7.81 7.43
CA ILE A 108 -11.73 -8.11 6.19
C ILE A 108 -12.23 -7.14 5.14
N ILE A 109 -11.31 -6.36 4.56
CA ILE A 109 -11.61 -5.36 3.55
C ILE A 109 -10.84 -5.76 2.30
N THR A 110 -11.55 -5.91 1.18
CA THR A 110 -10.96 -6.18 -0.14
C THR A 110 -11.53 -5.17 -1.11
N ASN A 111 -10.66 -4.31 -1.65
CA ASN A 111 -11.02 -3.38 -2.71
C ASN A 111 -11.00 -4.10 -4.05
N VAL A 112 -11.99 -3.80 -4.90
CA VAL A 112 -12.10 -4.35 -6.25
C VAL A 112 -12.28 -3.17 -7.19
N ALA A 113 -11.48 -3.12 -8.26
CA ALA A 113 -11.65 -2.13 -9.31
C ALA A 113 -13.00 -2.36 -10.00
N VAL A 114 -13.84 -1.33 -10.02
CA VAL A 114 -15.16 -1.38 -10.67
C VAL A 114 -14.99 -0.85 -12.10
N THR A 115 -15.06 -1.74 -13.09
CA THR A 115 -15.29 -1.38 -14.50
C THR A 115 -16.79 -1.24 -14.78
N GLU A 116 -17.14 -0.42 -15.77
CA GLU A 116 -18.55 -0.10 -16.11
C GLU A 116 -19.40 -1.38 -16.20
N GLY A 117 -20.37 -1.49 -15.28
CA GLY A 117 -21.30 -2.63 -15.21
C GLY A 117 -21.28 -3.41 -13.89
N LEU A 118 -20.26 -3.24 -13.03
CA LEU A 118 -20.30 -3.81 -11.68
C LEU A 118 -21.08 -2.91 -10.71
N ILE A 119 -22.16 -3.43 -10.14
CA ILE A 119 -22.86 -2.79 -9.02
C ILE A 119 -21.94 -2.85 -7.79
N LEU A 120 -21.60 -1.69 -7.22
CA LEU A 120 -20.95 -1.56 -5.91
C LEU A 120 -21.81 -2.28 -4.85
N LYS A 121 -21.46 -3.52 -4.53
CA LYS A 121 -22.04 -4.26 -3.40
C LYS A 121 -21.07 -4.20 -2.23
N ILE A 122 -21.39 -3.35 -1.26
CA ILE A 122 -20.75 -3.38 0.05
C ILE A 122 -21.33 -4.58 0.81
N CYS A 123 -20.63 -5.71 0.77
CA CYS A 123 -21.02 -6.90 1.53
C CYS A 123 -20.35 -6.92 2.91
N ILE A 124 -20.95 -6.24 3.89
CA ILE A 124 -20.55 -6.39 5.30
C ILE A 124 -21.12 -7.73 5.81
N ARG A 125 -20.32 -8.79 5.69
CA ARG A 125 -20.67 -10.09 6.28
C ARG A 125 -20.31 -10.07 7.77
N LYS A 126 -21.29 -9.80 8.63
CA LYS A 126 -21.11 -9.93 10.08
C LYS A 126 -20.80 -11.40 10.43
N PRO A 127 -19.74 -11.68 11.22
CA PRO A 127 -19.44 -13.05 11.62
C PRO A 127 -20.53 -13.57 12.57
N ASN A 128 -21.41 -14.43 12.04
CA ASN A 128 -22.31 -15.24 12.85
C ASN A 128 -21.52 -16.41 13.46
N LYS A 129 -20.94 -16.20 14.65
CA LYS A 129 -20.92 -17.15 15.78
C LYS A 129 -19.97 -16.67 16.88
N ARG A 130 -20.55 -16.49 18.08
CA ARG A 130 -19.85 -16.60 19.36
C ARG A 130 -19.07 -17.92 19.38
N LEU A 131 -17.75 -17.85 19.34
CA LEU A 131 -16.90 -18.93 19.84
C LEU A 131 -17.01 -18.89 21.37
N LYS A 132 -18.03 -19.56 21.91
CA LYS A 132 -18.03 -19.99 23.30
C LYS A 132 -17.16 -21.23 23.36
N ASN A 133 -16.04 -21.14 24.07
CA ASN A 133 -15.52 -22.22 24.90
C ASN A 133 -15.28 -21.62 26.28
#